data_AF-A0AA39GN94-F1
#
_entry.id   AF-A0AA39GN94-F1
#
_cell.length_a   1.000
_cell.length_b   1.000
_cell.length_c   1.000
_cell.angle_alpha   90.00
_cell.angle_beta   90.00
_cell.angle_gamma   90.00
#
_symmetry.space_group_name_H-M   'P 1'
#
loop_
_entity.id
_entity.type
_entity.pdbx_description
1 polymer ?
#
loop_
_entity_poly.entity_id
_entity_poly.type
_entity_poly.pdbx_seq_one_letter_code
_entity_poly.pdbx_strand_id
1 'polypeptide(L)'
;MPLQARITSPLLSAVTPRASSRQLLGRTSSFSFTPRQPLIVNSAISRRYASSESSGNRGNRVFPSEDNSWRTMAEDEVSKYLKQSHERLFENNRAWAEKQRTQNPEYFAKLAAGQTPEYLWIGCSDSRIPAEQITGLEPGEAFIHRNIANLVCNTDLNVMSVINYAVRHLGVKHIIVCGHYGCGGVKAAMTPKDLGLLNPWLRNIRDVYRLHEEELDGITDEEKKYNKLVELNVKEQCRNIIKTAAVQQSYAKNHFPVVHGWVFDFHNGLLTDLKIDHAEMLKKVQKIYNLTES
;
A
#
# COMPACT_ATOMS: atom_id res chain seq x y z
N MET A 1 -42.49 -39.88 -15.78
CA MET A 1 -42.32 -40.70 -14.55
C MET A 1 -41.24 -40.04 -13.69
N PRO A 2 -41.60 -39.33 -12.61
CA PRO A 2 -40.62 -38.79 -11.67
C PRO A 2 -40.51 -39.68 -10.42
N LEU A 3 -39.30 -40.03 -10.00
CA LEU A 3 -39.05 -40.69 -8.72
C LEU A 3 -38.99 -39.64 -7.60
N GLN A 4 -39.92 -39.76 -6.64
CA GLN A 4 -39.90 -39.05 -5.36
C GLN A 4 -38.97 -39.76 -4.37
N ALA A 5 -38.00 -39.04 -3.83
CA ALA A 5 -37.20 -39.49 -2.68
C ALA A 5 -37.82 -38.97 -1.38
N ARG A 6 -38.15 -39.91 -0.48
CA ARG A 6 -38.70 -39.67 0.86
C ARG A 6 -37.61 -39.16 1.80
N ILE A 7 -37.90 -38.11 2.55
CA ILE A 7 -37.10 -37.63 3.68
C ILE A 7 -37.80 -38.12 4.97
N THR A 8 -37.06 -38.86 5.81
CA THR A 8 -37.48 -39.24 7.16
C THR A 8 -36.49 -38.66 8.17
N SER A 9 -36.98 -37.80 9.07
CA SER A 9 -36.27 -37.36 10.29
C SER A 9 -36.32 -38.44 11.38
N PRO A 10 -35.40 -38.37 12.36
CA PRO A 10 -35.90 -38.28 13.73
C PRO A 10 -35.18 -37.24 14.62
N LEU A 11 -36.04 -36.65 15.47
CA LEU A 11 -35.91 -35.99 16.77
C LEU A 11 -34.59 -36.23 17.56
N LEU A 12 -33.87 -35.17 17.97
CA LEU A 12 -33.99 -34.39 19.23
C LEU A 12 -33.51 -35.12 20.51
N SER A 13 -32.36 -34.71 21.03
CA SER A 13 -32.03 -34.82 22.46
C SER A 13 -31.33 -33.54 22.94
N ALA A 14 -31.98 -32.84 23.87
CA ALA A 14 -31.53 -31.62 24.52
C ALA A 14 -30.48 -31.93 25.61
N VAL A 15 -29.46 -31.07 25.72
CA VAL A 15 -28.58 -31.00 26.90
C VAL A 15 -28.45 -29.53 27.30
N THR A 16 -28.96 -29.19 28.48
CA THR A 16 -28.81 -27.89 29.17
C THR A 16 -28.00 -28.06 30.46
N PRO A 17 -27.48 -26.97 31.06
CA PRO A 17 -26.15 -26.93 31.63
C PRO A 17 -26.11 -27.18 33.15
N ARG A 18 -24.94 -27.56 33.66
CA ARG A 18 -24.68 -27.67 35.10
C ARG A 18 -23.90 -26.45 35.59
N ALA A 19 -24.57 -25.62 36.40
CA ALA A 19 -23.98 -24.53 37.15
C ALA A 19 -23.27 -25.07 38.41
N SER A 20 -22.11 -24.51 38.74
CA SER A 20 -21.40 -24.69 40.00
C SER A 20 -21.16 -23.33 40.63
N SER A 21 -21.88 -23.05 41.71
CA SER A 21 -21.77 -21.87 42.55
C SER A 21 -20.58 -21.95 43.51
N ARG A 22 -19.67 -20.99 43.45
CA ARG A 22 -18.85 -20.57 44.59
C ARG A 22 -18.84 -19.05 44.70
N GLN A 23 -19.50 -18.56 45.74
CA GLN A 23 -19.44 -17.18 46.21
C GLN A 23 -18.05 -16.87 46.75
N LEU A 24 -17.47 -15.74 46.35
CA LEU A 24 -16.41 -15.07 47.08
C LEU A 24 -16.72 -13.57 47.13
N LEU A 25 -16.72 -13.08 48.36
CA LEU A 25 -17.20 -11.78 48.80
C LEU A 25 -16.37 -10.60 48.25
N GLY A 26 -17.07 -9.54 47.89
CA GLY A 26 -16.48 -8.27 47.47
C GLY A 26 -15.78 -7.53 48.61
N ARG A 27 -14.60 -6.99 48.30
CA ARG A 27 -13.99 -5.86 49.00
C ARG A 27 -13.90 -4.71 48.01
N THR A 28 -14.69 -3.66 48.25
CA THR A 28 -14.63 -2.39 47.54
C THR A 28 -13.50 -1.54 48.12
N SER A 29 -12.40 -1.37 47.38
CA SER A 29 -11.42 -0.31 47.65
C SER A 29 -11.69 0.85 46.71
N SER A 30 -12.15 1.97 47.27
CA SER A 30 -12.29 3.26 46.59
C SER A 30 -10.91 3.80 46.19
N PHE A 31 -10.60 3.79 44.90
CA PHE A 31 -9.47 4.54 44.35
C PHE A 31 -9.98 5.86 43.78
N SER A 32 -9.60 6.96 44.43
CA SER A 32 -9.80 8.32 43.94
C SER A 32 -8.80 8.59 42.80
N PHE A 33 -9.33 8.85 41.61
CA PHE A 33 -8.55 9.28 40.45
C PHE A 33 -8.43 10.80 40.47
N THR A 34 -7.24 11.34 40.71
CA THR A 34 -6.94 12.77 40.48
C THR A 34 -6.39 12.94 39.06
N PRO A 35 -6.91 13.87 38.24
CA PRO A 35 -6.35 14.10 36.91
C PRO A 35 -5.03 14.88 37.04
N ARG A 36 -3.92 14.31 36.56
CA ARG A 36 -2.67 15.05 36.35
C ARG A 36 -2.78 15.91 35.09
N GLN A 37 -2.49 17.20 35.21
CA GLN A 37 -2.36 18.13 34.09
C GLN A 37 -1.23 17.71 33.14
N PRO A 38 -1.35 17.91 31.82
CA PRO A 38 -0.26 17.67 30.89
C PRO A 38 0.79 18.78 30.99
N LEU A 39 2.06 18.38 31.15
CA LEU A 39 3.21 19.26 31.08
C LEU A 39 3.42 19.74 29.64
N ILE A 40 3.36 21.05 29.43
CA ILE A 40 3.70 21.71 28.18
C ILE A 40 5.21 21.64 27.99
N VAL A 41 5.66 20.89 26.97
CA VAL A 41 7.06 20.88 26.54
C VAL A 41 7.22 21.94 25.44
N ASN A 42 7.91 23.03 25.76
CA ASN A 42 8.29 24.06 24.79
C ASN A 42 9.30 23.48 23.78
N SER A 43 8.89 23.29 22.53
CA SER A 43 9.79 23.00 21.42
C SER A 43 10.33 24.30 20.82
N ALA A 44 11.34 24.88 21.44
CA ALA A 44 12.24 25.79 20.75
C ALA A 44 13.36 24.94 20.14
N ILE A 45 13.34 24.72 18.82
CA ILE A 45 14.50 24.50 17.93
C ILE A 45 13.96 24.42 16.49
N SER A 46 14.24 25.48 15.73
CA SER A 46 14.68 25.45 14.33
C SER A 46 14.35 26.79 13.66
N ARG A 47 15.19 27.78 13.94
CA ARG A 47 15.47 28.86 12.99
C ARG A 47 16.80 28.58 12.34
N ARG A 48 16.80 28.65 11.01
CA ARG A 48 17.86 29.09 10.08
C ARG A 48 17.96 28.10 8.93
N TYR A 49 17.38 28.44 7.79
CA TYR A 49 18.05 28.53 6.49
C TYR A 49 17.13 29.35 5.55
N ALA A 50 17.38 30.66 5.48
CA ALA A 50 17.13 31.47 4.28
C ALA A 50 18.39 31.31 3.39
N SER A 51 18.43 31.46 2.08
CA SER A 51 17.50 31.84 1.01
C SER A 51 18.30 31.68 -0.30
N SER A 52 17.68 31.30 -1.41
CA SER A 52 18.07 31.80 -2.73
C SER A 52 16.90 31.66 -3.72
N GLU A 53 16.20 32.76 -3.93
CA GLU A 53 15.23 32.94 -5.01
C GLU A 53 15.97 33.12 -6.33
N SER A 54 15.54 32.38 -7.37
CA SER A 54 15.73 32.80 -8.76
C SER A 54 14.39 32.69 -9.47
N SER A 55 14.09 33.77 -10.19
CA SER A 55 12.81 34.16 -10.74
C SER A 55 12.42 33.35 -11.98
N GLY A 56 11.23 32.76 -11.97
CA GLY A 56 10.65 32.07 -13.11
C GLY A 56 9.14 31.90 -12.95
N ASN A 57 8.39 32.80 -13.58
CA ASN A 57 6.93 32.89 -13.56
C ASN A 57 6.26 31.60 -14.10
N ARG A 58 5.74 30.73 -13.24
CA ARG A 58 4.74 29.68 -13.57
C ARG A 58 3.71 29.60 -12.46
N GLY A 59 2.43 29.58 -12.86
CA GLY A 59 1.24 29.69 -12.01
C GLY A 59 1.34 28.96 -10.67
N ASN A 60 1.14 29.72 -9.61
CA ASN A 60 1.30 29.36 -8.22
C ASN A 60 0.29 28.25 -7.82
N ARG A 61 0.66 26.98 -7.97
CA ARG A 61 -0.04 25.87 -7.31
C ARG A 61 0.48 25.80 -5.87
N VAL A 62 -0.09 26.62 -5.00
CA VAL A 62 0.12 26.50 -3.56
C VAL A 62 -0.65 25.26 -3.11
N PHE A 63 0.05 24.13 -2.98
CA PHE A 63 -0.42 23.04 -2.14
C PHE A 63 -0.19 23.47 -0.69
N PRO A 64 -1.21 23.53 0.17
CA PRO A 64 -1.02 23.88 1.58
C PRO A 64 -0.43 22.66 2.28
N SER A 65 0.89 22.47 2.20
CA SER A 65 1.54 21.25 2.72
C SER A 65 2.24 21.43 4.07
N GLU A 66 2.09 22.56 4.76
CA GLU A 66 2.70 22.73 6.10
C GLU A 66 1.82 23.47 7.12
N ASP A 67 0.55 23.75 6.80
CA ASP A 67 -0.30 24.46 7.75
C ASP A 67 -1.18 23.50 8.56
N ASN A 68 -0.69 23.11 9.74
CA ASN A 68 -1.48 22.42 10.77
C ASN A 68 -2.44 23.38 11.51
N SER A 69 -2.73 24.57 10.98
CA SER A 69 -3.60 25.60 11.60
C SER A 69 -4.96 25.10 12.02
N TRP A 70 -5.54 24.10 11.31
CA TRP A 70 -6.82 23.51 11.68
C TRP A 70 -6.83 22.93 13.11
N ARG A 71 -5.66 22.56 13.66
CA ARG A 71 -5.52 22.09 15.06
C ARG A 71 -5.73 23.19 16.10
N THR A 72 -5.68 24.46 15.69
CA THR A 72 -5.80 25.64 16.55
C THR A 72 -7.00 26.53 16.19
N MET A 73 -7.81 26.15 15.20
CA MET A 73 -8.98 26.91 14.76
C MET A 73 -10.20 26.65 15.66
N ALA A 74 -11.11 27.63 15.72
CA ALA A 74 -12.40 27.46 16.38
C ALA A 74 -13.27 26.44 15.63
N GLU A 75 -14.17 25.75 16.34
CA GLU A 75 -14.94 24.60 15.82
C GLU A 75 -15.81 24.95 14.59
N ASP A 76 -16.33 26.17 14.54
CA ASP A 76 -17.10 26.72 13.42
C ASP A 76 -16.21 27.05 12.21
N GLU A 77 -15.00 27.56 12.44
CA GLU A 77 -14.01 27.81 11.39
C GLU A 77 -13.46 26.50 10.80
N VAL A 78 -13.20 25.48 11.63
CA VAL A 78 -12.84 24.13 11.18
C VAL A 78 -13.95 23.54 10.32
N SER A 79 -15.19 23.63 10.76
CA SER A 79 -16.35 23.12 10.00
C SER A 79 -16.50 23.82 8.64
N LYS A 80 -16.25 25.13 8.58
CA LYS A 80 -16.28 25.90 7.34
C LYS A 80 -15.12 25.53 6.41
N TYR A 81 -13.90 25.40 6.94
CA TYR A 81 -12.72 24.95 6.20
C TYR A 81 -12.90 23.54 5.61
N LEU A 82 -13.44 22.60 6.40
CA LEU A 82 -13.71 21.23 5.96
C LEU A 82 -14.79 21.18 4.86
N LYS A 83 -15.85 22.00 4.95
CA LYS A 83 -16.86 22.10 3.88
C LYS A 83 -16.28 22.69 2.60
N GLN A 84 -15.55 23.80 2.71
CA GLN A 84 -14.92 24.46 1.55
C GLN A 84 -13.90 23.55 0.86
N SER A 85 -13.09 22.81 1.64
CA SER A 85 -12.13 21.86 1.08
C SER A 85 -12.79 20.69 0.36
N HIS A 86 -13.94 20.21 0.83
CA HIS A 86 -14.71 19.16 0.18
C HIS A 86 -15.47 19.63 -1.08
N GLU A 87 -16.16 20.77 -1.03
CA GLU A 87 -16.87 21.34 -2.18
C GLU A 87 -15.93 21.60 -3.35
N ARG A 88 -14.72 22.10 -3.06
CA ARG A 88 -13.64 22.25 -4.03
C ARG A 88 -13.32 20.96 -4.79
N LEU A 89 -13.43 19.77 -4.16
CA LEU A 89 -13.19 18.50 -4.85
C LEU A 89 -14.25 18.21 -5.92
N PHE A 90 -15.51 18.55 -5.66
CA PHE A 90 -16.60 18.40 -6.64
C PHE A 90 -16.48 19.42 -7.78
N GLU A 91 -16.07 20.64 -7.47
CA GLU A 91 -15.77 21.65 -8.50
C GLU A 91 -14.59 21.22 -9.38
N ASN A 92 -13.50 20.74 -8.78
CA ASN A 92 -12.36 20.18 -9.49
C ASN A 92 -12.76 18.97 -10.35
N ASN A 93 -13.63 18.08 -9.83
CA ASN A 93 -14.12 16.93 -10.57
C ASN A 93 -14.96 17.36 -11.78
N ARG A 94 -15.89 18.32 -11.62
CA ARG A 94 -16.69 18.85 -12.73
C ARG A 94 -15.80 19.47 -13.81
N ALA A 95 -14.83 20.29 -13.41
CA ALA A 95 -13.88 20.90 -14.34
C ALA A 95 -13.01 19.84 -15.05
N TRP A 96 -12.55 18.82 -14.33
CA TRP A 96 -11.82 17.69 -14.91
C TRP A 96 -12.68 16.92 -15.93
N ALA A 97 -13.91 16.57 -15.57
CA ALA A 97 -14.80 15.81 -16.45
C ALA A 97 -15.12 16.56 -17.74
N GLU A 98 -15.37 17.87 -17.65
CA GLU A 98 -15.61 18.71 -18.82
C GLU A 98 -14.37 18.80 -19.71
N LYS A 99 -13.19 18.98 -19.10
CA LYS A 99 -11.91 18.97 -19.83
C LYS A 99 -11.71 17.65 -20.59
N GLN A 100 -11.98 16.50 -19.96
CA GLN A 100 -11.86 15.20 -20.62
C GLN A 100 -12.83 15.06 -21.79
N ARG A 101 -14.09 15.50 -21.64
CA ARG A 101 -15.08 15.49 -22.75
C ARG A 101 -14.67 16.37 -23.92
N THR A 102 -14.11 17.54 -23.63
CA THR A 102 -13.64 18.46 -24.67
C THR A 102 -12.44 17.87 -25.42
N GLN A 103 -11.52 17.23 -24.71
CA GLN A 103 -10.34 16.60 -25.31
C GLN A 103 -10.68 15.33 -26.09
N ASN A 104 -11.61 14.53 -25.59
CA ASN A 104 -12.05 13.28 -26.21
C ASN A 104 -13.55 13.03 -25.88
N PRO A 105 -14.47 13.31 -26.82
CA PRO A 105 -15.90 13.12 -26.60
C PRO A 105 -16.31 11.68 -26.25
N GLU A 106 -15.53 10.69 -26.67
CA GLU A 106 -15.78 9.27 -26.38
C GLU A 106 -15.14 8.78 -25.07
N TYR A 107 -14.42 9.65 -24.34
CA TYR A 107 -13.63 9.27 -23.18
C TYR A 107 -14.40 8.42 -22.15
N PHE A 108 -15.57 8.91 -21.71
CA PHE A 108 -16.38 8.21 -20.73
C PHE A 108 -17.11 6.99 -21.29
N ALA A 109 -17.40 6.96 -22.61
CA ALA A 109 -17.95 5.78 -23.25
C ALA A 109 -16.93 4.64 -23.29
N LYS A 110 -15.66 4.95 -23.61
CA LYS A 110 -14.53 4.01 -23.56
C LYS A 110 -14.28 3.52 -22.14
N LEU A 111 -14.27 4.43 -21.16
CA LEU A 111 -14.09 4.08 -19.75
C LEU A 111 -15.20 3.15 -19.24
N ALA A 112 -16.44 3.33 -19.69
CA ALA A 112 -17.58 2.50 -19.30
C ALA A 112 -17.65 1.13 -20.00
N ALA A 113 -16.93 0.95 -21.11
CA ALA A 113 -16.99 -0.27 -21.92
C ALA A 113 -16.32 -1.49 -21.25
N GLY A 114 -15.66 -1.30 -20.11
CA GLY A 114 -15.01 -2.34 -19.33
C GLY A 114 -13.50 -2.15 -19.23
N GLN A 115 -12.85 -3.03 -18.47
CA GLN A 115 -11.40 -3.00 -18.25
C GLN A 115 -10.79 -4.35 -18.64
N THR A 116 -9.67 -4.30 -19.35
CA THR A 116 -8.80 -5.46 -19.60
C THR A 116 -7.37 -5.02 -19.34
N PRO A 117 -7.00 -4.72 -18.09
CA PRO A 117 -5.70 -4.16 -17.79
C PRO A 117 -4.62 -5.18 -18.13
N GLU A 118 -3.55 -4.72 -18.78
CA GLU A 118 -2.38 -5.57 -19.04
C GLU A 118 -1.42 -5.59 -17.84
N TYR A 119 -1.53 -4.59 -16.96
CA TYR A 119 -0.63 -4.37 -15.84
C TYR A 119 -1.35 -4.50 -14.50
N LEU A 120 -0.74 -5.20 -13.54
CA LEU A 120 -0.97 -5.02 -12.11
C LEU A 120 0.14 -4.15 -11.54
N TRP A 121 -0.19 -3.01 -10.96
CA TRP A 121 0.74 -2.12 -10.28
C TRP A 121 0.61 -2.23 -8.76
N ILE A 122 1.69 -2.58 -8.08
CA ILE A 122 1.78 -2.59 -6.61
C ILE A 122 2.76 -1.49 -6.19
N GLY A 123 2.21 -0.40 -5.65
CA GLY A 123 2.97 0.81 -5.29
C GLY A 123 2.84 1.22 -3.84
N CYS A 124 3.58 2.26 -3.45
CA CYS A 124 3.50 2.83 -2.12
C CYS A 124 2.24 3.72 -1.98
N SER A 125 1.64 3.77 -0.79
CA SER A 125 0.58 4.72 -0.43
C SER A 125 1.03 6.19 -0.39
N ASP A 126 2.32 6.50 -0.61
CA ASP A 126 2.83 7.87 -0.70
C ASP A 126 2.07 8.68 -1.77
N SER A 127 1.43 9.76 -1.36
CA SER A 127 0.47 10.52 -2.19
C SER A 127 1.08 11.15 -3.44
N ARG A 128 2.42 11.20 -3.56
CA ARG A 128 3.12 11.80 -4.69
C ARG A 128 3.28 10.85 -5.90
N ILE A 129 2.85 9.59 -5.78
CA ILE A 129 3.04 8.55 -6.81
C ILE A 129 1.69 8.10 -7.42
N PRO A 130 1.18 8.81 -8.45
CA PRO A 130 0.14 8.30 -9.33
C PRO A 130 0.76 7.48 -10.48
N ALA A 131 0.49 6.17 -10.52
CA ALA A 131 1.11 5.24 -11.48
C ALA A 131 0.87 5.66 -12.93
N GLU A 132 -0.38 5.99 -13.26
CA GLU A 132 -0.82 6.37 -14.60
C GLU A 132 -0.10 7.62 -15.12
N GLN A 133 0.16 8.60 -14.24
CA GLN A 133 0.87 9.82 -14.66
C GLN A 133 2.37 9.56 -14.87
N ILE A 134 2.95 8.64 -14.10
CA ILE A 134 4.38 8.32 -14.19
C ILE A 134 4.67 7.50 -15.45
N THR A 135 3.77 6.57 -15.81
CA THR A 135 3.96 5.66 -16.95
C THR A 135 3.28 6.14 -18.23
N GLY A 136 2.39 7.12 -18.16
CA GLY A 136 1.56 7.54 -19.29
C GLY A 136 0.51 6.50 -19.69
N LEU A 137 0.15 5.60 -18.76
CA LEU A 137 -0.92 4.62 -18.99
C LEU A 137 -2.28 5.31 -18.88
N GLU A 138 -3.20 4.91 -19.74
CA GLU A 138 -4.57 5.40 -19.74
C GLU A 138 -5.42 4.68 -18.66
N PRO A 139 -6.51 5.32 -18.18
CA PRO A 139 -7.42 4.69 -17.24
C PRO A 139 -7.96 3.35 -17.75
N GLY A 140 -7.85 2.31 -16.92
CA GLY A 140 -8.27 0.96 -17.27
C GLY A 140 -7.16 0.05 -17.82
N GLU A 141 -5.97 0.60 -18.12
CA GLU A 141 -4.82 -0.19 -18.59
C GLU A 141 -4.01 -0.81 -17.44
N ALA A 142 -4.09 -0.23 -16.24
CA ALA A 142 -3.46 -0.75 -15.03
C ALA A 142 -4.49 -1.03 -13.91
N PHE A 143 -4.36 -2.19 -13.29
CA PHE A 143 -5.03 -2.54 -12.05
C PHE A 143 -4.11 -2.19 -10.88
N ILE A 144 -4.55 -1.33 -9.95
CA ILE A 144 -3.64 -0.68 -9.00
C ILE A 144 -3.94 -1.11 -7.57
N HIS A 145 -2.88 -1.47 -6.85
CA HIS A 145 -2.88 -1.68 -5.42
C HIS A 145 -1.80 -0.84 -4.75
N ARG A 146 -2.12 -0.27 -3.59
CA ARG A 146 -1.21 0.60 -2.84
C ARG A 146 -1.27 0.32 -1.35
N ASN A 147 -0.11 0.12 -0.74
CA ASN A 147 0.04 0.03 0.71
C ASN A 147 1.33 0.75 1.15
N ILE A 148 1.54 0.91 2.45
CA ILE A 148 2.75 1.59 2.96
C ILE A 148 3.97 0.75 2.59
N ALA A 149 4.90 1.35 1.83
CA ALA A 149 6.15 0.73 1.36
C ALA A 149 5.97 -0.50 0.45
N ASN A 150 4.86 -0.54 -0.32
CA ASN A 150 4.64 -1.46 -1.45
C ASN A 150 4.92 -2.94 -1.13
N LEU A 151 4.50 -3.38 0.05
CA LEU A 151 4.78 -4.72 0.59
C LEU A 151 3.84 -5.77 0.01
N VAL A 152 4.39 -6.98 -0.16
CA VAL A 152 3.65 -8.19 -0.55
C VAL A 152 3.88 -9.23 0.54
N CYS A 153 3.05 -9.18 1.57
CA CYS A 153 3.12 -10.12 2.70
C CYS A 153 2.27 -11.36 2.39
N ASN A 154 2.81 -12.55 2.62
CA ASN A 154 2.17 -13.83 2.27
C ASN A 154 0.86 -14.11 3.03
N THR A 155 0.66 -13.49 4.19
CA THR A 155 -0.57 -13.58 4.99
C THR A 155 -1.48 -12.36 4.85
N ASP A 156 -1.10 -11.36 4.06
CA ASP A 156 -1.94 -10.21 3.80
C ASP A 156 -2.98 -10.55 2.72
N LEU A 157 -4.18 -10.92 3.15
CA LEU A 157 -5.28 -11.26 2.25
C LEU A 157 -5.62 -10.10 1.29
N ASN A 158 -5.33 -8.85 1.67
CA ASN A 158 -5.58 -7.69 0.82
C ASN A 158 -4.78 -7.81 -0.49
N VAL A 159 -3.45 -7.76 -0.43
CA VAL A 159 -2.61 -7.86 -1.63
C VAL A 159 -2.68 -9.25 -2.29
N MET A 160 -2.84 -10.32 -1.51
CA MET A 160 -2.97 -11.68 -2.07
C MET A 160 -4.24 -11.84 -2.91
N SER A 161 -5.37 -11.26 -2.48
CA SER A 161 -6.63 -11.30 -3.24
C SER A 161 -6.53 -10.49 -4.54
N VAL A 162 -5.89 -9.31 -4.50
CA VAL A 162 -5.61 -8.48 -5.69
C VAL A 162 -4.78 -9.24 -6.70
N ILE A 163 -3.65 -9.85 -6.29
CA ILE A 163 -2.79 -10.64 -7.18
C ILE A 163 -3.59 -11.79 -7.79
N ASN A 164 -4.31 -12.55 -6.97
CA ASN A 164 -5.11 -13.67 -7.48
C ASN A 164 -6.16 -13.20 -8.51
N TYR A 165 -6.86 -12.11 -8.23
CA TYR A 165 -7.86 -11.55 -9.14
C TYR A 165 -7.23 -11.09 -10.47
N ALA A 166 -6.17 -10.29 -10.40
CA ALA A 166 -5.46 -9.78 -11.56
C ALA A 166 -4.94 -10.92 -12.46
N VAL A 167 -4.33 -11.94 -11.87
CA VAL A 167 -3.75 -13.05 -12.63
C VAL A 167 -4.82 -13.98 -13.19
N ARG A 168 -5.75 -14.46 -12.36
CA ARG A 168 -6.67 -15.53 -12.76
C ARG A 168 -7.94 -15.04 -13.45
N HIS A 169 -8.38 -13.81 -13.19
CA HIS A 169 -9.65 -13.30 -13.70
C HIS A 169 -9.46 -12.20 -14.74
N LEU A 170 -8.48 -11.29 -14.54
CA LEU A 170 -8.17 -10.25 -15.53
C LEU A 170 -7.14 -10.70 -16.58
N GLY A 171 -6.30 -11.70 -16.25
CA GLY A 171 -5.31 -12.22 -17.18
C GLY A 171 -4.19 -11.23 -17.50
N VAL A 172 -3.80 -10.39 -16.53
CA VAL A 172 -2.72 -9.39 -16.67
C VAL A 172 -1.44 -10.03 -17.20
N LYS A 173 -0.69 -9.29 -18.02
CA LYS A 173 0.56 -9.75 -18.64
C LYS A 173 1.79 -9.37 -17.82
N HIS A 174 1.66 -8.31 -17.04
CA HIS A 174 2.76 -7.76 -16.26
C HIS A 174 2.32 -7.47 -14.84
N ILE A 175 3.18 -7.79 -13.87
CA ILE A 175 3.03 -7.34 -12.49
C ILE A 175 4.24 -6.48 -12.15
N ILE A 176 4.01 -5.24 -11.74
CA ILE A 176 5.06 -4.28 -11.40
C ILE A 176 4.98 -4.02 -9.90
N VAL A 177 6.09 -4.24 -9.20
CA VAL A 177 6.31 -3.65 -7.87
C VAL A 177 7.10 -2.37 -8.06
N CYS A 178 6.51 -1.24 -7.71
CA CYS A 178 7.18 0.05 -7.79
C CYS A 178 7.46 0.60 -6.39
N GLY A 179 8.74 0.57 -6.01
CA GLY A 179 9.25 1.37 -4.90
C GLY A 179 9.50 2.81 -5.31
N HIS A 180 9.96 3.62 -4.37
CA HIS A 180 10.40 4.98 -4.67
C HIS A 180 11.44 5.46 -3.66
N TYR A 181 12.42 6.24 -4.12
CA TYR A 181 13.39 6.86 -3.21
C TYR A 181 12.68 7.88 -2.31
N GLY A 182 13.20 8.08 -1.10
CA GLY A 182 12.56 8.92 -0.08
C GLY A 182 11.25 8.36 0.50
N CYS A 183 10.96 7.07 0.34
CA CYS A 183 9.85 6.37 1.00
C CYS A 183 9.81 6.50 2.53
N GLY A 184 8.84 7.29 3.03
CA GLY A 184 8.62 7.49 4.46
C GLY A 184 8.39 6.19 5.25
N GLY A 185 7.75 5.17 4.65
CA GLY A 185 7.55 3.86 5.28
C GLY A 185 8.85 3.10 5.52
N VAL A 186 9.74 3.04 4.52
CA VAL A 186 11.06 2.41 4.66
C VAL A 186 11.91 3.17 5.69
N LYS A 187 11.85 4.51 5.70
CA LYS A 187 12.60 5.34 6.66
C LYS A 187 12.10 5.12 8.09
N ALA A 188 10.78 5.05 8.27
CA ALA A 188 10.16 4.75 9.55
C ALA A 188 10.53 3.34 10.05
N ALA A 189 10.66 2.36 9.16
CA ALA A 189 11.05 0.99 9.53
C ALA A 189 12.45 0.92 10.16
N MET A 190 13.37 1.78 9.71
CA MET A 190 14.75 1.89 10.19
C MET A 190 14.90 2.76 11.44
N THR A 191 13.85 3.44 11.86
CA THR A 191 13.89 4.27 13.07
C THR A 191 13.48 3.44 14.28
N PRO A 192 14.33 3.31 15.33
CA PRO A 192 14.03 2.50 16.51
C PRO A 192 13.04 3.22 17.45
N LYS A 193 11.78 3.33 17.00
CA LYS A 193 10.66 3.94 17.73
C LYS A 193 9.44 3.03 17.67
N ASP A 194 8.64 3.05 18.72
CA ASP A 194 7.33 2.40 18.74
C ASP A 194 6.33 3.25 17.91
N LEU A 195 5.84 2.67 16.81
CA LEU A 195 4.85 3.26 15.91
C LEU A 195 3.48 2.55 16.00
N GLY A 196 3.22 1.81 17.08
CA GLY A 196 1.97 1.11 17.33
C GLY A 196 1.63 0.06 16.27
N LEU A 197 0.48 0.20 15.62
CA LEU A 197 0.00 -0.74 14.58
C LEU A 197 0.93 -0.86 13.38
N LEU A 198 1.78 0.14 13.12
CA LEU A 198 2.76 0.09 12.04
C LEU A 198 3.95 -0.82 12.37
N ASN A 199 4.19 -1.14 13.64
CA ASN A 199 5.33 -1.98 14.03
C ASN A 199 5.34 -3.35 13.33
N PRO A 200 4.27 -4.17 13.39
CA PRO A 200 4.25 -5.46 12.69
C PRO A 200 4.31 -5.28 11.17
N TRP A 201 3.68 -4.24 10.61
CA TRP A 201 3.72 -3.97 9.17
C TRP A 201 5.13 -3.66 8.67
N LEU A 202 5.81 -2.70 9.31
CA LEU A 202 7.16 -2.27 8.97
C LEU A 202 8.24 -3.28 9.39
N ARG A 203 7.88 -4.30 10.19
CA ARG A 203 8.79 -5.40 10.52
C ARG A 203 9.21 -6.16 9.27
N ASN A 204 8.33 -6.32 8.29
CA ASN A 204 8.66 -6.97 7.02
C ASN A 204 9.85 -6.28 6.31
N ILE A 205 9.97 -4.95 6.41
CA ILE A 205 11.11 -4.20 5.84
C ILE A 205 12.38 -4.43 6.66
N ARG A 206 12.28 -4.49 7.98
CA ARG A 206 13.41 -4.87 8.84
C ARG A 206 13.88 -6.30 8.59
N ASP A 207 12.97 -7.19 8.20
CA ASP A 207 13.33 -8.55 7.79
C ASP A 207 14.06 -8.55 6.44
N VAL A 208 13.67 -7.67 5.49
CA VAL A 208 14.49 -7.43 4.28
C VAL A 208 15.88 -6.93 4.64
N TYR A 209 16.01 -5.99 5.59
CA TYR A 209 17.33 -5.54 6.06
C TYR A 209 18.17 -6.71 6.55
N ARG A 210 17.61 -7.55 7.43
CA ARG A 210 18.30 -8.73 7.99
C ARG A 210 18.73 -9.74 6.92
N LEU A 211 17.91 -9.94 5.88
CA LEU A 211 18.24 -10.84 4.78
C LEU A 211 19.44 -10.37 3.95
N HIS A 212 19.74 -9.07 3.98
CA HIS A 212 20.81 -8.41 3.22
C HIS A 212 21.75 -7.61 4.12
N GLU A 213 21.91 -8.04 5.38
CA GLU A 213 22.61 -7.29 6.43
C GLU A 213 24.06 -6.99 6.06
N GLU A 214 24.79 -7.98 5.56
CA GLU A 214 26.19 -7.81 5.13
C GLU A 214 26.34 -6.76 4.01
N GLU A 215 25.46 -6.78 3.00
CA GLU A 215 25.47 -5.81 1.89
C GLU A 215 25.13 -4.39 2.39
N LEU A 216 24.14 -4.28 3.27
CA LEU A 216 23.67 -2.99 3.78
C LEU A 216 24.62 -2.38 4.82
N ASP A 217 25.22 -3.19 5.69
CA ASP A 217 26.18 -2.73 6.69
C ASP A 217 27.51 -2.30 6.08
N GLY A 218 27.88 -2.87 4.93
CA GLY A 218 29.03 -2.42 4.13
C GLY A 218 28.88 -1.01 3.54
N ILE A 219 27.67 -0.44 3.50
CA ILE A 219 27.42 0.92 3.00
C ILE A 219 27.49 1.91 4.16
N THR A 220 28.50 2.78 4.14
CA THR A 220 28.72 3.77 5.22
C THR A 220 27.81 5.00 5.11
N ASP A 221 27.47 5.40 3.89
CA ASP A 221 26.59 6.53 3.62
C ASP A 221 25.13 6.13 3.88
N GLU A 222 24.47 6.83 4.83
CA GLU A 222 23.12 6.48 5.26
C GLU A 222 22.07 6.64 4.15
N GLU A 223 22.21 7.64 3.29
CA GLU A 223 21.26 7.87 2.18
C GLU A 223 21.38 6.77 1.13
N LYS A 224 22.62 6.39 0.77
CA LYS A 224 22.87 5.26 -0.14
C LYS A 224 22.40 3.95 0.46
N LYS A 225 22.64 3.70 1.75
CA LYS A 225 22.14 2.49 2.45
C LYS A 225 20.62 2.45 2.39
N TYR A 226 19.99 3.58 2.64
CA TYR A 226 18.55 3.71 2.60
C TYR A 226 17.96 3.49 1.20
N ASN A 227 18.53 4.12 0.17
CA ASN A 227 18.13 3.92 -1.23
C ASN A 227 18.32 2.46 -1.65
N LYS A 228 19.42 1.84 -1.21
CA LYS A 228 19.65 0.41 -1.44
C LYS A 228 18.61 -0.48 -0.76
N LEU A 229 18.19 -0.16 0.47
CA LEU A 229 17.12 -0.89 1.15
C LEU A 229 15.78 -0.76 0.42
N VAL A 230 15.48 0.38 -0.21
CA VAL A 230 14.29 0.54 -1.07
C VAL A 230 14.35 -0.44 -2.25
N GLU A 231 15.49 -0.52 -2.94
CA GLU A 231 15.70 -1.43 -4.07
C GLU A 231 15.58 -2.90 -3.66
N LEU A 232 16.22 -3.28 -2.55
CA LEU A 232 16.14 -4.63 -2.00
C LEU A 232 14.72 -4.99 -1.54
N ASN A 233 13.99 -4.04 -0.96
CA ASN A 233 12.59 -4.23 -0.62
C ASN A 233 11.76 -4.56 -1.87
N VAL A 234 11.91 -3.81 -2.95
CA VAL A 234 11.24 -4.10 -4.24
C VAL A 234 11.58 -5.50 -4.74
N LYS A 235 12.87 -5.86 -4.74
CA LYS A 235 13.33 -7.18 -5.18
C LYS A 235 12.71 -8.32 -4.35
N GLU A 236 12.67 -8.21 -3.02
CA GLU A 236 12.05 -9.22 -2.16
C GLU A 236 10.53 -9.28 -2.32
N GLN A 237 9.87 -8.15 -2.56
CA GLN A 237 8.44 -8.13 -2.86
C GLN A 237 8.13 -8.81 -4.21
N CYS A 238 8.94 -8.58 -5.25
CA CYS A 238 8.85 -9.32 -6.52
C CYS A 238 8.99 -10.83 -6.28
N ARG A 239 9.95 -11.23 -5.43
CA ARG A 239 10.13 -12.63 -5.04
C ARG A 239 8.89 -13.19 -4.34
N ASN A 240 8.24 -12.42 -3.48
CA ASN A 240 7.01 -12.84 -2.80
C ASN A 240 5.84 -13.06 -3.77
N ILE A 241 5.73 -12.23 -4.81
CA ILE A 241 4.74 -12.42 -5.89
C ILE A 241 5.01 -13.72 -6.66
N ILE A 242 6.26 -13.97 -7.04
CA ILE A 242 6.67 -15.17 -7.81
C ILE A 242 6.41 -16.46 -7.03
N LYS A 243 6.46 -16.43 -5.69
CA LYS A 243 6.09 -17.57 -4.84
C LYS A 243 4.62 -17.98 -4.97
N THR A 244 3.73 -17.07 -5.36
CA THR A 244 2.29 -17.34 -5.37
C THR A 244 1.89 -18.41 -6.40
N ALA A 245 0.97 -19.29 -6.02
CA ALA A 245 0.51 -20.36 -6.91
C ALA A 245 -0.12 -19.81 -8.21
N ALA A 246 -0.87 -18.70 -8.11
CA ALA A 246 -1.50 -18.06 -9.27
C ALA A 246 -0.47 -17.65 -10.34
N VAL A 247 0.64 -17.03 -9.92
CA VAL A 247 1.69 -16.59 -10.85
C VAL A 247 2.41 -17.80 -11.44
N GLN A 248 2.83 -18.77 -10.63
CA GLN A 248 3.53 -19.96 -11.14
C GLN A 248 2.69 -20.74 -12.17
N GLN A 249 1.43 -21.01 -11.84
CA GLN A 249 0.53 -21.79 -12.71
C GLN A 249 0.21 -21.03 -14.01
N SER A 250 -0.07 -19.73 -13.91
CA SER A 250 -0.33 -18.92 -15.11
C SER A 250 0.91 -18.82 -15.99
N TYR A 251 2.09 -18.60 -15.39
CA TYR A 251 3.33 -18.48 -16.15
C TYR A 251 3.71 -19.79 -16.83
N ALA A 252 3.57 -20.94 -16.16
CA ALA A 252 3.83 -22.24 -16.77
C ALA A 252 2.93 -22.53 -17.97
N LYS A 253 1.64 -22.16 -17.87
CA LYS A 253 0.67 -22.41 -18.93
C LYS A 253 0.79 -21.40 -20.08
N ASN A 254 0.96 -20.12 -19.75
CA ASN A 254 0.73 -19.02 -20.68
C ASN A 254 1.98 -18.15 -20.92
N HIS A 255 3.08 -18.39 -20.21
CA HIS A 255 4.28 -17.55 -20.20
C HIS A 255 4.05 -16.11 -19.68
N PHE A 256 2.95 -15.87 -18.96
CA PHE A 256 2.64 -14.61 -18.28
C PHE A 256 1.83 -14.85 -16.98
N PRO A 257 1.87 -13.92 -16.00
CA PRO A 257 2.55 -12.64 -16.05
C PRO A 257 4.05 -12.69 -15.75
N VAL A 258 4.79 -11.73 -16.30
CA VAL A 258 6.18 -11.45 -15.92
C VAL A 258 6.19 -10.40 -14.80
N VAL A 259 7.03 -10.60 -13.79
CA VAL A 259 7.14 -9.72 -12.62
C VAL A 259 8.33 -8.79 -12.77
N HIS A 260 8.09 -7.48 -12.62
CA HIS A 260 9.06 -6.41 -12.75
C HIS A 260 9.22 -5.66 -11.43
N GLY A 261 10.44 -5.18 -11.16
CA GLY A 261 10.74 -4.37 -9.99
C GLY A 261 11.31 -3.02 -10.39
N TRP A 262 10.59 -1.94 -10.12
CA TRP A 262 10.98 -0.58 -10.47
C TRP A 262 11.14 0.30 -9.22
N VAL A 263 11.93 1.36 -9.35
CA VAL A 263 12.04 2.42 -8.34
C VAL A 263 11.87 3.76 -9.01
N PHE A 264 10.94 4.58 -8.50
CA PHE A 264 10.74 5.94 -8.95
C PHE A 264 11.58 6.93 -8.15
N ASP A 265 12.19 7.90 -8.83
CA ASP A 265 12.94 8.98 -8.22
C ASP A 265 12.20 10.32 -8.34
N PHE A 266 11.84 10.90 -7.20
CA PHE A 266 11.18 12.22 -7.16
C PHE A 266 12.09 13.37 -7.58
N HIS A 267 13.41 13.21 -7.51
CA HIS A 267 14.35 14.28 -7.81
C HIS A 267 14.44 14.57 -9.31
N ASN A 268 14.30 13.53 -10.14
CA ASN A 268 14.39 13.65 -11.61
C ASN A 268 13.14 13.18 -12.35
N GLY A 269 12.18 12.52 -11.67
CA GLY A 269 10.94 12.03 -12.27
C GLY A 269 11.11 10.76 -13.11
N LEU A 270 12.20 10.03 -12.95
CA LEU A 270 12.52 8.85 -13.76
C LEU A 270 12.25 7.53 -13.01
N LEU A 271 11.90 6.51 -13.79
CA LEU A 271 11.83 5.12 -13.34
C LEU A 271 13.16 4.41 -13.61
N THR A 272 13.67 3.74 -12.59
CA THR A 272 14.81 2.82 -12.70
C THR A 272 14.30 1.39 -12.64
N ASP A 273 14.61 0.60 -13.67
CA ASP A 273 14.32 -0.83 -13.70
C ASP A 273 15.44 -1.62 -13.02
N LEU A 274 15.10 -2.38 -11.97
CA LEU A 274 16.05 -3.20 -11.20
C LEU A 274 16.40 -4.52 -11.90
N LYS A 275 15.89 -4.75 -13.11
CA LYS A 275 16.21 -5.91 -13.97
C LYS A 275 16.00 -7.24 -13.24
N ILE A 276 14.80 -7.40 -12.67
CA ILE A 276 14.40 -8.63 -12.01
C ILE A 276 14.40 -9.78 -13.02
N ASP A 277 15.29 -10.75 -12.82
CA ASP A 277 15.28 -12.00 -13.58
C ASP A 277 14.17 -12.92 -13.05
N HIS A 278 12.98 -12.79 -13.65
CA HIS A 278 11.81 -13.57 -13.25
C HIS A 278 12.06 -15.08 -13.34
N ALA A 279 12.66 -15.55 -14.44
CA ALA A 279 12.82 -16.98 -14.70
C ALA A 279 13.80 -17.62 -13.72
N GLU A 280 14.95 -16.99 -13.48
CA GLU A 280 15.93 -17.49 -12.51
C GLU A 280 15.38 -17.42 -11.08
N MET A 281 14.64 -16.36 -10.74
CA MET A 281 14.00 -16.23 -9.43
C MET A 281 12.93 -17.32 -9.22
N LEU A 282 12.11 -17.60 -10.24
CA LEU A 282 11.12 -18.68 -10.21
C LEU A 282 11.79 -20.04 -10.04
N LYS A 283 12.86 -20.33 -10.81
CA LYS A 283 13.63 -21.58 -10.68
C LYS A 283 14.16 -21.80 -9.26
N LYS A 284 14.62 -20.73 -8.58
CA LYS A 284 15.06 -20.79 -7.17
C LYS A 284 13.91 -21.12 -6.22
N VAL A 285 12.70 -20.60 -6.45
CA VAL A 285 11.50 -20.92 -5.68
C VAL A 285 11.08 -22.39 -5.90
N GLN A 286 11.11 -22.84 -7.15
CA GLN A 286 10.69 -24.19 -7.56
C GLN A 286 11.57 -25.30 -7.00
N LYS A 287 12.77 -25.01 -6.48
CA LYS A 287 13.63 -26.00 -5.79
C LYS A 287 12.88 -26.79 -4.71
N ILE A 288 11.90 -26.17 -4.04
CA ILE A 288 11.11 -26.80 -2.97
C ILE A 288 9.60 -26.62 -3.13
N TYR A 289 9.15 -25.82 -4.09
CA TYR A 289 7.73 -25.56 -4.33
C TYR A 289 7.47 -25.40 -5.83
N ASN A 290 7.47 -26.52 -6.55
CA ASN A 290 7.24 -26.56 -8.00
C ASN A 290 5.79 -26.97 -8.31
N LEU A 291 5.03 -26.08 -8.94
CA LEU A 291 3.64 -26.32 -9.37
C LEU A 291 3.49 -26.45 -10.89
N THR A 292 4.58 -26.53 -11.64
CA THR A 292 4.55 -26.54 -13.12
C THR A 292 4.57 -27.96 -13.69
N GLU A 293 4.82 -28.96 -12.84
CA GLU A 293 4.89 -30.39 -13.19
C GLU A 293 3.66 -31.18 -12.71
N SER A 294 2.70 -30.52 -12.07
CA SER A 294 1.49 -31.10 -11.45
C SER A 294 0.24 -30.93 -12.28
#